data_AF-A0A9Y3VBP5-F1
#
_entry.id   AF-A0A9Y3VBP5-F1
#
_cell.length_a   1.000
_cell.length_b   1.000
_cell.length_c   1.000
_cell.angle_alpha   90.00
_cell.angle_beta   90.00
_cell.angle_gamma   90.00
#
_symmetry.space_group_name_H-M   'P 1'
#
loop_
_entity.id
_entity.type
_entity.pdbx_description
1 polymer ?
#
loop_
_entity_poly.entity_id
_entity_poly.type
_entity_poly.pdbx_seq_one_letter_code
_entity_poly.pdbx_strand_id
1 'polypeptide(L)'
;MKDVNILRILVIILCAVVFVAVLVFNALAGAGKGPFHTSTGNVSARYETGITPAGWTFSIWGVIYTWLTLMVIYITSYTCRGSWAQCLLPYGFHICWLSNMVLNIIWLLLWDAEMMLASLVVLILIAVSGYSALFFCCFATDYYGLWLQTYHRKDLTFLRVLVQNGLAVYATWTSIASLINFSVVLHLWGVDKSTAATASLCILFAEVVAW
;
A
#
# COMPACT_ATOMS: atom_id res chain seq x y z
N MET A 1 -11.18 21.90 28.21
CA MET A 1 -10.82 20.48 27.95
C MET A 1 -10.61 20.35 26.46
N LYS A 2 -9.54 19.72 25.97
CA LYS A 2 -9.43 19.48 24.52
C LYS A 2 -10.60 18.61 24.13
N ASP A 3 -11.51 19.10 23.30
CA ASP A 3 -12.61 18.27 22.80
C ASP A 3 -11.97 17.09 22.05
N VAL A 4 -12.18 15.88 22.58
CA VAL A 4 -11.61 14.66 22.01
C VAL A 4 -12.71 14.00 21.18
N ASN A 5 -12.42 13.72 19.90
CA ASN A 5 -13.35 13.00 19.06
C ASN A 5 -13.08 11.49 19.18
N ILE A 6 -13.87 10.82 20.03
CA ILE A 6 -13.72 9.39 20.32
C ILE A 6 -13.84 8.55 19.05
N LEU A 7 -14.77 8.89 18.14
CA LEU A 7 -14.97 8.13 16.90
C LEU A 7 -13.71 8.17 16.01
N ARG A 8 -13.05 9.34 15.91
CA ARG A 8 -11.78 9.48 15.19
C ARG A 8 -10.68 8.63 15.80
N ILE A 9 -10.59 8.60 17.13
CA ILE A 9 -9.62 7.75 17.82
C ILE A 9 -9.85 6.28 17.49
N LEU A 10 -11.10 5.81 17.59
CA LEU A 10 -11.45 4.42 17.30
C LEU A 10 -11.04 4.02 15.87
N VAL A 11 -11.29 4.90 14.89
CA VAL A 11 -10.89 4.65 13.49
C VAL A 11 -9.37 4.59 13.34
N ILE A 12 -8.63 5.51 13.97
CA ILE A 12 -7.15 5.51 13.94
C ILE A 12 -6.58 4.25 14.58
N ILE A 13 -7.10 3.85 15.75
CA ILE A 13 -6.69 2.64 16.46
C ILE A 13 -7.01 1.39 15.62
N LEU A 14 -8.19 1.33 15.01
CA LEU A 14 -8.57 0.23 14.11
C LEU A 14 -7.59 0.11 12.93
N CYS A 15 -7.24 1.22 12.28
CA CYS A 15 -6.24 1.24 11.20
C CYS A 15 -4.89 0.71 11.68
N ALA A 16 -4.44 1.10 12.87
CA ALA A 16 -3.18 0.64 13.44
C ALA A 16 -3.21 -0.86 13.74
N VAL A 17 -4.28 -1.37 14.35
CA VAL A 17 -4.44 -2.80 14.66
C VAL A 17 -4.46 -3.64 13.39
N VAL A 18 -5.21 -3.22 12.37
CA VAL A 18 -5.24 -3.93 11.08
C VAL A 18 -3.87 -3.89 10.39
N PHE A 19 -3.14 -2.79 10.48
CA PHE A 19 -1.77 -2.73 9.96
C PHE A 19 -0.81 -3.69 10.68
N VAL A 20 -0.93 -3.85 12.01
CA VAL A 20 -0.15 -4.88 12.73
C VAL A 20 -0.48 -6.27 12.20
N ALA A 21 -1.76 -6.57 11.96
CA ALA A 21 -2.15 -7.84 11.34
C ALA A 21 -1.52 -8.00 9.94
N VAL A 22 -1.51 -6.95 9.11
CA VAL A 22 -0.84 -6.98 7.79
C VAL A 22 0.64 -7.33 7.91
N LEU A 23 1.38 -6.73 8.86
CA LEU A 23 2.79 -7.05 9.07
C LEU A 23 2.99 -8.53 9.44
N VAL A 24 2.14 -9.06 10.32
CA VAL A 24 2.18 -10.48 10.71
C VAL A 24 1.89 -11.39 9.52
N PHE A 25 0.84 -11.11 8.75
CA PHE A 25 0.49 -11.92 7.57
C PHE A 25 1.56 -11.85 6.49
N ASN A 26 2.17 -10.69 6.24
CA ASN A 26 3.28 -10.58 5.29
C ASN A 26 4.53 -11.33 5.76
N ALA A 27 4.86 -11.29 7.05
CA ALA A 27 5.97 -12.06 7.60
C ALA A 27 5.72 -13.57 7.48
N LEU A 28 4.49 -14.02 7.75
CA LEU A 28 4.08 -15.42 7.60
C LEU A 28 4.11 -15.87 6.13
N ALA A 29 3.57 -15.06 5.22
CA ALA A 29 3.58 -15.34 3.78
C ALA A 29 5.00 -15.35 3.19
N GLY A 30 5.85 -14.40 3.60
CA GLY A 30 7.26 -14.38 3.19
C GLY A 30 8.03 -15.62 3.66
N ALA A 31 7.66 -16.19 4.81
CA ALA A 31 8.25 -17.41 5.33
C ALA A 31 7.56 -18.70 4.86
N GLY A 32 6.40 -18.62 4.19
CA GLY A 32 5.58 -19.79 3.86
C GLY A 32 5.10 -20.55 5.09
N LYS A 33 4.62 -19.82 6.12
CA LYS A 33 4.16 -20.38 7.41
C LYS A 33 2.73 -19.98 7.72
N GLY A 34 2.13 -20.68 8.68
CA GLY A 34 0.79 -20.37 9.19
C GLY A 34 -0.28 -20.75 8.16
N PRO A 35 -1.12 -19.81 7.69
CA PRO A 35 -2.14 -20.12 6.68
C PRO A 35 -1.57 -20.30 5.26
N PHE A 36 -0.27 -20.05 5.07
CA PHE A 36 0.41 -20.10 3.76
C PHE A 36 1.19 -21.41 3.60
N HIS A 37 1.05 -22.04 2.43
CA HIS A 37 1.73 -23.30 2.10
C HIS A 37 3.09 -23.07 1.43
N THR A 38 3.20 -21.99 0.65
CA THR A 38 4.37 -21.64 -0.14
C THR A 38 4.78 -20.20 0.19
N SER A 39 6.08 -19.92 0.19
CA SER A 39 6.52 -18.53 0.38
C SER A 39 6.14 -17.66 -0.83
N THR A 40 5.88 -16.37 -0.61
CA THR A 40 5.55 -15.42 -1.68
C THR A 40 6.60 -15.44 -2.81
N GLY A 41 7.88 -15.55 -2.45
CA GLY A 41 8.98 -15.64 -3.40
C GLY A 41 9.01 -16.95 -4.20
N ASN A 42 8.67 -18.08 -3.57
CA ASN A 42 8.61 -19.36 -4.26
C ASN A 42 7.46 -19.42 -5.27
N VAL A 43 6.29 -18.86 -4.94
CA VAL A 43 5.19 -18.70 -5.91
C VAL A 43 5.65 -17.83 -7.07
N SER A 44 6.31 -16.69 -6.79
CA SER A 44 6.86 -15.82 -7.84
C SER A 44 7.88 -16.52 -8.74
N ALA A 45 8.67 -17.47 -8.20
CA ALA A 45 9.64 -18.23 -8.98
C ALA A 45 8.97 -19.26 -9.91
N ARG A 46 7.78 -19.76 -9.57
CA ARG A 46 6.98 -20.64 -10.46
C ARG A 46 6.41 -19.86 -11.65
N TYR A 47 5.99 -18.62 -11.41
CA TYR A 47 5.37 -17.74 -12.40
C TYR A 47 6.35 -16.67 -12.91
N GLU A 48 7.55 -17.07 -13.30
CA GLU A 48 8.58 -16.14 -13.75
C GLU A 48 8.22 -15.51 -15.12
N THR A 49 8.11 -14.19 -15.15
CA THR A 49 7.83 -13.37 -16.35
C THR A 49 9.11 -12.73 -16.89
N GLY A 50 9.07 -12.13 -18.08
CA GLY A 50 10.23 -11.41 -18.63
C GLY A 50 10.65 -10.16 -17.84
N ILE A 51 9.81 -9.74 -16.88
CA ILE A 51 10.03 -8.57 -16.02
C ILE A 51 9.96 -8.92 -14.52
N THR A 52 9.96 -10.22 -14.17
CA THR A 52 10.04 -10.63 -12.77
C THR A 52 11.40 -10.19 -12.23
N PRO A 53 11.43 -9.36 -11.16
CA PRO A 53 12.69 -8.85 -10.66
C PRO A 53 13.49 -9.95 -9.97
N ALA A 54 14.79 -9.71 -9.83
CA ALA A 54 15.67 -10.63 -9.11
C ALA A 54 15.21 -10.80 -7.65
N GLY A 55 15.49 -11.97 -7.06
CA GLY A 55 15.02 -12.32 -5.71
C GLY A 55 15.36 -11.28 -4.63
N TRP A 56 16.53 -10.63 -4.71
CA TRP A 56 16.93 -9.59 -3.77
C TRP A 56 16.04 -8.33 -3.84
N THR A 57 15.40 -8.06 -4.98
CA THR A 57 14.50 -6.92 -5.16
C THR A 57 13.27 -7.01 -4.27
N PHE A 58 12.84 -8.22 -3.86
CA PHE A 58 11.77 -8.39 -2.88
C PHE A 58 12.09 -7.81 -1.49
N SER A 59 13.36 -7.48 -1.20
CA SER A 59 13.73 -6.74 0.02
C SER A 59 13.10 -5.33 0.10
N ILE A 60 12.62 -4.78 -1.02
CA ILE A 60 11.90 -3.50 -1.04
C ILE A 60 10.67 -3.51 -0.13
N TRP A 61 10.03 -4.67 0.08
CA TRP A 61 8.92 -4.80 1.02
C TRP A 61 9.33 -4.45 2.44
N GLY A 62 10.55 -4.78 2.87
CA GLY A 62 11.07 -4.39 4.18
C GLY A 62 11.20 -2.86 4.32
N VAL A 63 11.67 -2.18 3.27
CA VAL A 63 11.76 -0.71 3.22
C VAL A 63 10.36 -0.08 3.28
N ILE A 64 9.43 -0.58 2.44
CA ILE A 64 8.04 -0.13 2.39
C ILE A 64 7.38 -0.28 3.76
N TYR A 65 7.42 -1.47 4.37
CA TYR A 65 6.76 -1.73 5.64
C TYR A 65 7.40 -0.96 6.80
N THR A 66 8.71 -0.71 6.75
CA THR A 66 9.37 0.17 7.72
C THR A 66 8.82 1.60 7.60
N TRP A 67 8.71 2.13 6.38
CA TRP A 67 8.20 3.48 6.16
C TRP A 67 6.72 3.60 6.56
N LEU A 68 5.89 2.62 6.17
CA LEU A 68 4.49 2.56 6.57
C LEU A 68 4.33 2.41 8.09
N THR A 69 5.25 1.73 8.78
CA THR A 69 5.27 1.67 10.24
C THR A 69 5.50 3.05 10.84
N LEU A 70 6.46 3.82 10.33
CA LEU A 70 6.70 5.20 10.77
C LEU A 70 5.48 6.10 10.51
N MET A 71 4.83 5.92 9.35
CA MET A 71 3.57 6.60 9.02
C MET A 71 2.48 6.27 10.05
N VAL A 72 2.26 5.00 10.36
CA VAL A 72 1.23 4.56 11.31
C VAL A 72 1.52 5.08 12.72
N ILE A 73 2.77 5.00 13.19
CA ILE A 73 3.17 5.58 14.49
C ILE A 73 2.84 7.08 14.53
N TYR A 74 3.16 7.81 13.45
CA TYR A 74 2.86 9.24 13.36
C TYR A 74 1.35 9.51 13.42
N ILE A 75 0.53 8.79 12.65
CA ILE A 75 -0.93 8.97 12.64
C ILE A 75 -1.55 8.55 13.98
N THR A 76 -1.08 7.47 14.61
CA THR A 76 -1.53 7.04 15.93
C THR A 76 -1.23 8.09 16.99
N SER A 77 -0.15 8.87 16.86
CA SER A 77 0.15 9.98 17.76
C SER A 77 -0.98 11.04 17.83
N TYR A 78 -1.82 11.16 16.80
CA TYR A 78 -2.94 12.11 16.78
C TYR A 78 -3.95 11.84 17.89
N THR A 79 -4.08 10.58 18.33
CA THR A 79 -4.98 10.20 19.42
C THR A 79 -4.69 10.95 20.72
N CYS A 80 -3.43 11.28 20.99
CA CYS A 80 -2.99 11.97 22.20
C CYS A 80 -2.86 13.50 22.06
N ARG A 81 -3.10 14.08 20.87
CA ARG A 81 -2.74 15.48 20.55
C ARG A 81 -3.91 16.47 20.56
N GLY A 82 -5.15 15.97 20.47
CA GLY A 82 -6.41 16.74 20.52
C GLY A 82 -7.20 16.69 19.21
N SER A 83 -8.40 17.29 19.19
CA SER A 83 -9.33 17.27 18.04
C SER A 83 -8.71 17.73 16.72
N TRP A 84 -7.90 18.79 16.74
CA TRP A 84 -7.30 19.33 15.52
C TRP A 84 -6.47 18.27 14.77
N ALA A 85 -5.69 17.45 15.49
CA ALA A 85 -4.85 16.41 14.89
C ALA A 85 -5.71 15.23 14.44
N GLN A 86 -6.73 14.87 15.24
CA GLN A 86 -7.67 13.79 14.93
C GLN A 86 -8.51 14.08 13.67
N CYS A 87 -8.75 15.36 13.37
CA CYS A 87 -9.48 15.80 12.20
C CYS A 87 -8.60 16.08 10.98
N LEU A 88 -7.26 16.06 11.14
CA LEU A 88 -6.32 16.45 10.10
C LEU A 88 -6.44 15.58 8.84
N LEU A 89 -6.56 14.26 9.01
CA LEU A 89 -6.84 13.35 7.91
C LEU A 89 -8.35 13.06 7.83
N PRO A 90 -8.98 13.15 6.65
CA PRO A 90 -10.41 12.93 6.49
C PRO A 90 -10.78 11.45 6.69
N TYR A 91 -12.06 11.15 6.96
CA TYR A 91 -12.50 9.75 7.04
C TYR A 91 -12.26 8.99 5.73
N GLY A 92 -12.34 9.66 4.58
CA GLY A 92 -12.00 9.07 3.27
C GLY A 92 -10.60 8.48 3.24
N PHE A 93 -9.61 9.16 3.83
CA PHE A 93 -8.25 8.63 3.98
C PHE A 93 -8.24 7.31 4.74
N HIS A 94 -8.87 7.27 5.92
CA HIS A 94 -8.86 6.10 6.78
C HIS A 94 -9.61 4.92 6.18
N ILE A 95 -10.72 5.18 5.47
CA ILE A 95 -11.48 4.14 4.75
C ILE A 95 -10.61 3.55 3.63
N CYS A 96 -10.02 4.39 2.77
CA CYS A 96 -9.14 3.92 1.69
C CYS A 96 -7.95 3.15 2.23
N TRP A 97 -7.30 3.64 3.30
CA TRP A 97 -6.17 2.97 3.93
C TRP A 97 -6.57 1.62 4.55
N LEU A 98 -7.68 1.57 5.28
CA LEU A 98 -8.18 0.34 5.89
C LEU A 98 -8.54 -0.70 4.83
N SER A 99 -9.26 -0.29 3.78
CA SER A 99 -9.59 -1.17 2.64
C SER A 99 -8.32 -1.70 1.98
N ASN A 100 -7.31 -0.85 1.77
CA ASN A 100 -6.03 -1.27 1.20
C ASN A 100 -5.35 -2.36 2.05
N MET A 101 -5.30 -2.17 3.37
CA MET A 101 -4.68 -3.14 4.28
C MET A 101 -5.42 -4.49 4.29
N VAL A 102 -6.76 -4.47 4.23
CA VAL A 102 -7.55 -5.70 4.11
C VAL A 102 -7.29 -6.39 2.76
N LEU A 103 -7.28 -5.63 1.67
CA LEU A 103 -6.97 -6.15 0.33
C LEU A 103 -5.56 -6.76 0.27
N ASN A 104 -4.58 -6.21 1.00
CA ASN A 104 -3.23 -6.78 1.08
C ASN A 104 -3.24 -8.21 1.65
N ILE A 105 -3.98 -8.45 2.74
CA ILE A 105 -4.13 -9.81 3.30
C ILE A 105 -4.85 -10.73 2.33
N ILE A 106 -5.92 -10.25 1.69
CA ILE A 106 -6.66 -11.01 0.68
C ILE A 106 -5.74 -11.39 -0.49
N TRP A 107 -4.91 -10.46 -0.97
CA TRP A 107 -3.95 -10.72 -2.03
C TRP A 107 -2.97 -11.83 -1.65
N LEU A 108 -2.41 -11.81 -0.44
CA LEU A 108 -1.49 -12.87 0.00
C LEU A 108 -2.15 -14.25 -0.04
N LEU A 109 -3.40 -14.36 0.41
CA LEU A 109 -4.14 -15.63 0.41
C LEU A 109 -4.42 -16.13 -1.01
N LEU A 110 -4.82 -15.22 -1.92
CA LEU A 110 -5.06 -15.55 -3.33
C LEU A 110 -3.78 -15.92 -4.07
N TRP A 111 -2.66 -15.26 -3.71
CA TRP A 111 -1.36 -15.51 -4.28
C TRP A 111 -0.82 -16.89 -3.90
N ASP A 112 -0.92 -17.28 -2.61
CA ASP A 112 -0.56 -18.63 -2.16
C ASP A 112 -1.47 -19.71 -2.76
N ALA A 113 -2.76 -19.40 -2.95
CA ALA A 113 -3.71 -20.29 -3.63
C ALA A 113 -3.52 -20.34 -5.17
N GLU A 114 -2.51 -19.65 -5.70
CA GLU A 114 -2.18 -19.59 -7.13
C GLU A 114 -3.33 -19.08 -8.02
N MET A 115 -4.27 -18.31 -7.44
CA MET A 115 -5.39 -17.70 -8.16
C MET A 115 -4.94 -16.41 -8.86
N MET A 116 -4.18 -16.54 -9.94
CA MET A 116 -3.45 -15.42 -10.57
C MET A 116 -4.35 -14.29 -11.09
N LEU A 117 -5.51 -14.60 -11.69
CA LEU A 117 -6.45 -13.59 -12.17
C LEU A 117 -7.10 -12.82 -11.00
N ALA A 118 -7.52 -13.54 -9.94
CA ALA A 118 -8.09 -12.91 -8.76
C ALA A 118 -7.04 -12.05 -8.03
N SER A 119 -5.80 -12.55 -7.94
CA SER A 119 -4.66 -11.82 -7.38
C SER A 119 -4.39 -10.52 -8.13
N LEU A 120 -4.47 -10.55 -9.47
CA LEU A 120 -4.33 -9.37 -10.32
C LEU A 120 -5.41 -8.32 -10.01
N VAL A 121 -6.69 -8.74 -9.98
CA VAL A 121 -7.80 -7.83 -9.67
C VAL A 121 -7.60 -7.19 -8.29
N VAL A 122 -7.21 -7.98 -7.29
CA VAL A 122 -6.95 -7.45 -5.95
C VAL A 122 -5.75 -6.51 -5.91
N LEU A 123 -4.65 -6.80 -6.63
CA LEU A 123 -3.50 -5.88 -6.74
C LEU A 123 -3.87 -4.54 -7.36
N ILE A 124 -4.72 -4.54 -8.40
CA ILE A 124 -5.24 -3.30 -9.00
C ILE A 124 -6.06 -2.52 -7.96
N LEU A 125 -6.92 -3.19 -7.20
CA LEU A 125 -7.69 -2.55 -6.12
C LEU A 125 -6.80 -2.01 -4.99
N ILE A 126 -5.69 -2.69 -4.67
CA ILE A 126 -4.67 -2.18 -3.75
C ILE A 126 -4.05 -0.90 -4.31
N ALA A 127 -3.60 -0.89 -5.56
CA ALA A 127 -3.03 0.31 -6.17
C ALA A 127 -4.03 1.49 -6.16
N VAL A 128 -5.26 1.26 -6.61
CA VAL A 128 -6.33 2.28 -6.63
C VAL A 128 -6.64 2.81 -5.23
N SER A 129 -6.82 1.95 -4.24
CA SER A 129 -7.07 2.37 -2.86
C SER A 129 -5.87 3.10 -2.24
N GLY A 130 -4.64 2.73 -2.60
CA GLY A 130 -3.40 3.39 -2.19
C GLY A 130 -3.31 4.82 -2.75
N TYR A 131 -3.52 4.99 -4.05
CA TYR A 131 -3.58 6.33 -4.67
C TYR A 131 -4.75 7.16 -4.14
N SER A 132 -5.88 6.54 -3.82
CA SER A 132 -7.03 7.23 -3.20
C SER A 132 -6.68 7.75 -1.80
N ALA A 133 -5.99 6.94 -0.98
CA ALA A 133 -5.50 7.38 0.33
C ALA A 133 -4.49 8.52 0.19
N LEU A 134 -3.56 8.43 -0.77
CA LEU A 134 -2.61 9.48 -1.09
C LEU A 134 -3.32 10.78 -1.50
N PHE A 135 -4.32 10.70 -2.38
CA PHE A 135 -5.14 11.83 -2.81
C PHE A 135 -5.79 12.54 -1.62
N PHE A 136 -6.46 11.80 -0.72
CA PHE A 136 -7.06 12.39 0.47
C PHE A 136 -6.04 13.05 1.40
N CYS A 137 -4.84 12.46 1.52
CA CYS A 137 -3.76 13.06 2.30
C CYS A 137 -3.26 14.36 1.67
N CYS A 138 -3.06 14.38 0.35
CA CYS A 138 -2.64 15.56 -0.38
C CYS A 138 -3.68 16.67 -0.31
N PHE A 139 -4.96 16.33 -0.53
CA PHE A 139 -6.09 17.26 -0.39
C PHE A 139 -6.14 17.90 1.00
N ALA A 140 -6.02 17.09 2.05
CA ALA A 140 -6.01 17.61 3.42
C ALA A 140 -4.79 18.50 3.70
N THR A 141 -3.63 18.13 3.16
CA THR A 141 -2.39 18.90 3.31
C THR A 141 -2.46 20.23 2.58
N ASP A 142 -3.13 20.30 1.43
CA ASP A 142 -3.38 21.54 0.70
C ASP A 142 -4.38 22.43 1.45
N TYR A 143 -5.54 21.86 1.81
CA TYR A 143 -6.59 22.57 2.53
C TYR A 143 -6.11 23.19 3.86
N TYR A 144 -5.32 22.45 4.65
CA TYR A 144 -4.76 22.95 5.91
C TYR A 144 -3.34 23.52 5.78
N GLY A 145 -2.79 23.61 4.56
CA GLY A 145 -1.36 23.82 4.33
C GLY A 145 -0.81 25.11 4.94
N LEU A 146 -1.48 26.24 4.72
CA LEU A 146 -1.06 27.54 5.25
C LEU A 146 -1.12 27.57 6.79
N TRP A 147 -2.18 26.98 7.35
CA TRP A 147 -2.37 26.88 8.79
C TRP A 147 -1.30 25.98 9.44
N LEU A 148 -1.03 24.82 8.84
CA LEU A 148 0.04 23.93 9.28
C LEU A 148 1.42 24.59 9.14
N GLN A 149 1.68 25.34 8.07
CA GLN A 149 2.94 26.04 7.90
C GLN A 149 3.17 27.10 9.00
N THR A 150 2.10 27.79 9.40
CA THR A 150 2.15 28.86 10.40
C THR A 150 2.27 28.32 11.83
N TYR A 151 1.49 27.30 12.19
CA TYR A 151 1.37 26.85 13.58
C TYR A 151 2.02 25.47 13.85
N HIS A 152 2.16 24.62 12.82
CA HIS A 152 2.53 23.21 12.96
C HIS A 152 3.52 22.74 11.87
N ARG A 153 4.57 23.52 11.57
CA ARG A 153 5.49 23.26 10.45
C ARG A 153 6.13 21.87 10.46
N LYS A 154 6.38 21.32 11.66
CA LYS A 154 6.89 19.95 11.83
C LYS A 154 5.88 18.91 11.36
N ASP A 155 4.60 19.09 11.67
CA ASP A 155 3.52 18.20 11.19
C ASP A 155 3.36 18.27 9.68
N LEU A 156 3.46 19.46 9.08
CA LEU A 156 3.47 19.59 7.62
C LEU A 156 4.61 18.78 6.99
N THR A 157 5.79 18.79 7.62
CA THR A 157 6.95 18.04 7.15
C THR A 157 6.73 16.54 7.31
N PHE A 158 6.21 16.08 8.45
CA PHE A 158 5.91 14.66 8.67
C PHE A 158 4.78 14.14 7.77
N LEU A 159 3.74 14.94 7.51
CA LEU A 159 2.69 14.59 6.53
C LEU A 159 3.30 14.33 5.15
N ARG A 160 4.18 15.21 4.67
CA ARG A 160 4.81 15.05 3.35
C ARG A 160 5.80 13.86 3.33
N VAL A 161 6.73 13.82 4.28
CA VAL A 161 7.84 12.86 4.27
C VAL A 161 7.41 11.46 4.73
N LEU A 162 6.59 11.35 5.77
CA LEU A 162 6.18 10.04 6.30
C LEU A 162 4.91 9.52 5.63
N VAL A 163 3.89 10.37 5.48
CA VAL A 163 2.57 9.92 5.01
C VAL A 163 2.50 9.91 3.48
N GLN A 164 2.72 11.05 2.82
CA GLN A 164 2.59 11.14 1.36
C GLN A 164 3.64 10.28 0.64
N ASN A 165 4.93 10.45 0.97
CA ASN A 165 5.97 9.66 0.32
C ASN A 165 5.86 8.16 0.65
N GLY A 166 5.52 7.81 1.90
CA GLY A 166 5.31 6.41 2.29
C GLY A 166 4.18 5.74 1.49
N LEU A 167 3.05 6.43 1.35
CA LEU A 167 1.93 5.97 0.52
C LEU A 167 2.27 5.95 -0.97
N ALA A 168 2.99 6.94 -1.48
CA ALA A 168 3.40 7.00 -2.87
C ALA A 168 4.31 5.82 -3.23
N VAL A 169 5.36 5.55 -2.44
CA VAL A 169 6.26 4.41 -2.68
C VAL A 169 5.49 3.09 -2.65
N TYR A 170 4.58 2.91 -1.68
CA TYR A 170 3.77 1.70 -1.59
C TYR A 170 2.77 1.55 -2.76
N ALA A 171 2.08 2.63 -3.14
CA ALA A 171 1.16 2.64 -4.28
C ALA A 171 1.90 2.36 -5.60
N THR A 172 3.05 2.98 -5.81
CA THR A 172 3.88 2.74 -7.00
C THR A 172 4.37 1.29 -7.05
N TRP A 173 4.83 0.74 -5.94
CA TRP A 173 5.28 -0.65 -5.91
C TRP A 173 4.13 -1.63 -6.17
N THR A 174 2.94 -1.37 -5.63
CA THR A 174 1.74 -2.20 -5.88
C THR A 174 1.21 -2.06 -7.30
N SER A 175 1.36 -0.90 -7.97
CA SER A 175 1.17 -0.76 -9.42
C SER A 175 2.11 -1.68 -10.19
N ILE A 176 3.42 -1.64 -9.91
CA ILE A 176 4.42 -2.50 -10.57
C ILE A 176 4.09 -3.98 -10.35
N ALA A 177 3.75 -4.37 -9.11
CA ALA A 177 3.35 -5.73 -8.80
C ALA A 177 2.11 -6.18 -9.58
N SER A 178 1.13 -5.29 -9.78
CA SER A 178 -0.05 -5.57 -10.59
C SER A 178 0.31 -5.82 -12.05
N LEU A 179 1.27 -5.07 -12.62
CA LEU A 179 1.75 -5.26 -13.99
C LEU A 179 2.57 -6.54 -14.18
N ILE A 180 3.34 -6.94 -13.17
CA ILE A 180 4.02 -8.24 -13.16
C ILE A 180 2.97 -9.37 -13.13
N ASN A 181 1.96 -9.28 -12.26
CA ASN A 181 0.88 -10.26 -12.21
C ASN A 181 0.05 -10.27 -13.51
N PHE A 182 -0.13 -9.12 -14.16
CA PHE A 182 -0.78 -9.03 -15.46
C PHE A 182 0.00 -9.80 -16.53
N SER A 183 1.33 -9.66 -16.56
CA SER A 183 2.19 -10.49 -17.42
C SER A 183 2.01 -11.99 -17.15
N VAL A 184 1.88 -12.42 -15.89
CA VAL A 184 1.60 -13.82 -15.54
C VAL A 184 0.27 -14.27 -16.15
N VAL A 185 -0.80 -13.48 -15.98
CA VAL A 185 -2.15 -13.82 -16.48
C VAL A 185 -2.16 -13.91 -18.01
N LEU A 186 -1.54 -12.96 -18.71
CA LEU A 186 -1.43 -13.00 -20.16
C LEU A 186 -0.70 -14.26 -20.64
N HIS A 187 0.40 -14.62 -19.96
CA HIS A 187 1.15 -15.82 -20.29
C HIS A 187 0.32 -17.10 -20.10
N LEU A 188 -0.45 -17.18 -19.02
CA LEU A 188 -1.38 -18.29 -18.76
C LEU A 188 -2.50 -18.39 -19.83
N TRP A 189 -2.82 -17.28 -20.50
CA TRP A 189 -3.75 -17.24 -21.63
C TRP A 189 -3.08 -17.49 -22.99
N GLY A 190 -1.82 -17.91 -23.02
CA GLY A 190 -1.10 -18.31 -24.24
C GLY A 190 -0.35 -17.19 -24.94
N VAL A 191 -0.24 -16.00 -24.33
CA VAL A 191 0.60 -14.92 -24.86
C VAL A 191 2.08 -15.25 -24.61
N ASP A 192 2.93 -15.02 -25.60
CA ASP A 192 4.36 -15.21 -25.46
C ASP A 192 4.93 -14.35 -24.31
N LYS A 193 5.92 -14.89 -23.58
CA LYS A 193 6.51 -14.26 -22.39
C LYS A 193 7.09 -12.87 -22.71
N SER A 194 7.69 -12.69 -23.89
CA SER A 194 8.25 -11.39 -24.30
C SER A 194 7.17 -10.37 -24.64
N THR A 195 6.10 -10.81 -25.30
CA THR A 195 4.94 -9.96 -25.65
C THR A 195 4.18 -9.53 -24.41
N ALA A 196 3.92 -10.43 -23.47
CA ALA A 196 3.25 -10.13 -22.20
C ALA A 196 4.06 -9.10 -21.39
N ALA A 197 5.37 -9.31 -21.27
CA ALA A 197 6.29 -8.38 -20.61
C ALA A 197 6.28 -6.99 -21.28
N THR A 198 6.36 -6.95 -22.62
CA THR A 198 6.33 -5.70 -23.38
C THR A 198 5.02 -4.95 -23.16
N ALA A 199 3.88 -5.64 -23.15
CA ALA A 199 2.58 -5.03 -22.86
C ALA A 199 2.56 -4.37 -21.47
N SER A 200 3.02 -5.08 -20.44
CA SER A 200 3.13 -4.53 -19.08
C SER A 200 4.07 -3.32 -19.01
N LEU A 201 5.22 -3.35 -19.71
CA LEU A 201 6.16 -2.24 -19.75
C LEU A 201 5.61 -1.02 -20.50
N CYS A 202 4.83 -1.21 -21.57
CA CYS A 202 4.15 -0.12 -22.27
C CYS A 202 3.12 0.58 -21.37
N ILE A 203 2.38 -0.20 -20.57
CA ILE A 203 1.45 0.36 -19.58
C ILE A 203 2.23 1.14 -18.52
N LEU A 204 3.31 0.57 -17.98
CA LEU A 204 4.17 1.28 -17.01
C LEU A 204 4.73 2.58 -17.60
N PHE A 205 5.17 2.57 -18.86
CA PHE A 205 5.67 3.76 -19.54
C PHE A 205 4.57 4.82 -19.68
N ALA A 206 3.35 4.43 -20.05
CA ALA A 206 2.22 5.35 -20.11
C ALA A 206 1.88 5.96 -18.74
N GLU A 207 1.92 5.16 -17.67
CA GLU A 207 1.73 5.63 -16.29
C GLU A 207 2.79 6.65 -15.88
N VAL A 208 4.06 6.41 -16.23
CA VAL A 208 5.18 7.33 -15.92
C VAL A 208 5.10 8.62 -16.73
N VAL A 209 4.66 8.57 -17.99
CA VAL A 209 4.56 9.75 -18.87
C VAL A 209 3.34 10.62 -18.52
N ALA A 210 2.26 10.01 -18.03
CA ALA A 210 1.06 10.73 -17.61
C ALA A 210 1.20 11.46 -16.26
N TRP A 211 2.25 11.13 -15.49
CA TRP A 211 2.57 11.71 -14.17
C TRP A 211 3.32 13.04 -14.29
#